data_AF-A0A1S9A7F7-F1
#
_entry.id   AF-A0A1S9A7F7-F1
#
_cell.length_a   1.000
_cell.length_b   1.000
_cell.length_c   1.000
_cell.angle_alpha   90.00
_cell.angle_beta   90.00
_cell.angle_gamma   90.00
#
_symmetry.space_group_name_H-M   'P 1'
#
loop_
_entity.id
_entity.type
_entity.pdbx_description
1 polymer ?
#
loop_
_entity_poly.entity_id
_entity_poly.type
_entity_poly.pdbx_seq_one_letter_code
_entity_poly.pdbx_strand_id
1 'polypeptide(L)'
;MGDKDKGAILAGALLGGAAGGFIGADIDQRRCDLAKVAREYQLQMQFAAITKDGRVVDVAELDRSQQASSVKKNAIGSVVSLQDDGAGGGHFETNSDVLTRRAEQYFSAIADIYNLNKAGQAPGQQADRKLLLVGHTDDTGSSKLNAELSERRARAVADYLQRRGIPREQVFYQGAGEVYPVADNNTEDGRAKNRRVEIVEMTNTEGFSRYLEERRPNYHFYRSTIAQAAPAHGEAANAQAQAATGGARPNHSNASRPISRQVATPPAPGRTLAATPARTPASAATSSSPVAAFKTVGKPIDFGGTPMVDARLAAAGIGKLEQKRPLFSLISNAYADDVPVLADCSQDRPRITGAVKALKDGATYRVAEHVPGLYGKSWTERVNGHQIVINKVAVLASEASLAQMPEMKVYANYDPSVNRNPSPDVTLRPAVNTYLAEGGILYRIFTNGAAGMQCVDILYPRQGGAAAKGGNIVYARDNRLYVSAFKPVIAN
;
A
#
# COMPACT_ATOMS: atom_id res chain seq x y z
N MET A 1 32.07 17.71 -26.46
CA MET A 1 31.64 16.68 -25.49
C MET A 1 30.96 17.35 -24.31
N GLY A 2 29.85 16.78 -23.82
CA GLY A 2 29.06 17.34 -22.72
C GLY A 2 27.67 16.69 -22.72
N ASP A 3 27.60 15.49 -22.15
CA ASP A 3 26.45 14.56 -22.22
C ASP A 3 25.16 15.21 -21.66
N LYS A 4 24.08 15.20 -22.47
CA LYS A 4 22.75 15.70 -22.10
C LYS A 4 21.60 14.72 -22.41
N ASP A 5 21.92 13.52 -22.88
CA ASP A 5 20.91 12.55 -23.36
C ASP A 5 20.63 11.44 -22.33
N LYS A 6 20.16 11.84 -21.14
CA LYS A 6 19.59 10.92 -20.13
C LYS A 6 18.20 11.34 -19.64
N GLY A 7 17.44 12.01 -20.52
CA GLY A 7 16.05 12.44 -20.32
C GLY A 7 15.00 11.62 -21.09
N ALA A 8 15.38 10.47 -21.68
CA ALA A 8 14.45 9.57 -22.37
C ALA A 8 13.61 8.77 -21.35
N ILE A 9 12.66 9.45 -20.70
CA ILE A 9 11.68 8.80 -19.82
C ILE A 9 10.89 7.77 -20.64
N LEU A 10 10.79 6.57 -20.08
CA LEU A 10 10.07 5.42 -20.63
C LEU A 10 8.70 5.83 -21.19
N ALA A 11 8.52 5.65 -22.50
CA ALA A 11 7.21 5.48 -23.11
C ALA A 11 6.60 4.15 -22.63
N GLY A 12 6.07 4.14 -21.41
CA GLY A 12 5.65 2.94 -20.70
C GLY A 12 4.52 2.18 -21.41
N ALA A 13 4.83 0.96 -21.85
CA ALA A 13 3.89 -0.15 -22.05
C ALA A 13 2.69 0.02 -23.02
N LEU A 14 2.62 1.08 -23.83
CA LEU A 14 1.64 1.16 -24.92
C LEU A 14 2.10 0.53 -26.25
N LEU A 15 3.37 0.13 -26.35
CA LEU A 15 4.02 -0.35 -27.59
C LEU A 15 4.66 -1.74 -27.46
N GLY A 16 4.10 -2.60 -26.61
CA GLY A 16 4.29 -4.05 -26.74
C GLY A 16 3.63 -4.54 -28.03
N GLY A 17 4.38 -5.26 -28.87
CA GLY A 17 3.98 -5.48 -30.27
C GLY A 17 2.91 -6.55 -30.50
N ALA A 18 2.22 -6.39 -31.63
CA ALA A 18 1.40 -7.39 -32.35
C ALA A 18 -0.02 -7.74 -31.84
N ALA A 19 -1.00 -7.22 -32.58
CA ALA A 19 -2.19 -7.93 -33.07
C ALA A 19 -3.20 -8.59 -32.08
N GLY A 20 -4.32 -7.89 -31.87
CA GLY A 20 -5.66 -8.48 -32.06
C GLY A 20 -6.30 -9.31 -30.93
N GLY A 21 -7.53 -8.92 -30.57
CA GLY A 21 -8.58 -9.79 -30.04
C GLY A 21 -8.48 -10.13 -28.56
N PHE A 22 -8.26 -9.13 -27.70
CA PHE A 22 -8.02 -9.35 -26.26
C PHE A 22 -9.28 -9.30 -25.40
N ILE A 23 -10.13 -8.28 -25.53
CA ILE A 23 -11.26 -8.06 -24.61
C ILE A 23 -12.56 -7.81 -25.40
N GLY A 24 -12.79 -8.63 -26.44
CA GLY A 24 -13.80 -8.36 -27.47
C GLY A 24 -13.42 -7.15 -28.33
N ALA A 25 -14.15 -6.93 -29.42
CA ALA A 25 -13.83 -5.86 -30.38
C ALA A 25 -13.88 -4.46 -29.75
N ASP A 26 -14.86 -4.22 -28.89
CA ASP A 26 -15.18 -2.91 -28.33
C ASP A 26 -14.12 -2.37 -27.35
N ILE A 27 -13.65 -3.22 -26.42
CA ILE A 27 -12.65 -2.80 -25.43
C ILE A 27 -11.26 -2.74 -26.08
N ASP A 28 -10.98 -3.61 -27.06
CA ASP A 28 -9.78 -3.50 -27.90
C ASP A 28 -9.75 -2.17 -28.68
N GLN A 29 -10.88 -1.77 -29.28
CA GLN A 29 -11.00 -0.49 -29.97
C GLN A 29 -10.82 0.70 -29.00
N ARG A 30 -11.49 0.69 -27.84
CA ARG A 30 -11.30 1.72 -26.80
C ARG A 30 -9.85 1.80 -26.32
N ARG A 31 -9.16 0.68 -26.11
CA ARG A 31 -7.72 0.65 -25.79
C ARG A 31 -6.90 1.34 -26.88
N CYS A 32 -7.16 1.06 -28.15
CA CYS A 32 -6.46 1.70 -29.28
C CYS A 32 -6.72 3.21 -29.36
N ASP A 33 -7.92 3.68 -29.01
CA ASP A 33 -8.24 5.11 -29.00
C ASP A 33 -7.64 5.83 -27.77
N LEU A 34 -7.69 5.21 -26.59
CA LEU A 34 -7.01 5.70 -25.39
C LEU A 34 -5.48 5.77 -25.59
N ALA A 35 -4.90 4.83 -26.36
CA ALA A 35 -3.50 4.85 -26.76
C ALA A 35 -3.14 6.02 -27.72
N LYS A 36 -4.12 6.64 -28.40
CA LYS A 36 -3.90 7.88 -29.16
C LYS A 36 -3.85 9.06 -28.21
N VAL A 37 -4.83 9.17 -27.30
CA VAL A 37 -4.87 10.23 -26.27
C VAL A 37 -3.62 10.21 -25.40
N ALA A 38 -3.18 9.04 -24.94
CA ALA A 38 -1.96 8.92 -24.14
C ALA A 38 -0.71 9.42 -24.87
N ARG A 39 -0.60 9.22 -26.20
CA ARG A 39 0.51 9.74 -26.99
C ARG A 39 0.41 11.24 -27.24
N GLU A 40 -0.79 11.75 -27.53
CA GLU A 40 -1.06 13.18 -27.74
C GLU A 40 -0.75 14.00 -26.48
N TYR A 41 -1.20 13.53 -25.32
CA TYR A 41 -1.03 14.21 -24.03
C TYR A 41 0.14 13.66 -23.19
N GLN A 42 1.05 12.89 -23.79
CA GLN A 42 2.25 12.31 -23.15
C GLN A 42 1.97 11.64 -21.79
N LEU A 43 0.87 10.90 -21.68
CA LEU A 43 0.45 10.24 -20.43
C LEU A 43 1.13 8.88 -20.29
N GLN A 44 1.55 8.55 -19.07
CA GLN A 44 1.90 7.18 -18.72
C GLN A 44 0.60 6.40 -18.46
N MET A 45 0.30 5.43 -19.33
CA MET A 45 -0.98 4.70 -19.31
C MET A 45 -0.73 3.19 -19.38
N GLN A 46 -1.30 2.45 -18.43
CA GLN A 46 -1.24 0.98 -18.39
C GLN A 46 -2.64 0.39 -18.55
N PHE A 47 -2.71 -0.78 -19.18
CA PHE A 47 -3.96 -1.49 -19.46
C PHE A 47 -3.92 -2.88 -18.85
N ALA A 48 -5.00 -3.28 -18.19
CA ALA A 48 -5.18 -4.63 -17.70
C ALA A 48 -6.56 -5.18 -18.09
N ALA A 49 -6.63 -6.49 -18.35
CA ALA A 49 -7.88 -7.21 -18.52
C ALA A 49 -8.43 -7.65 -17.15
N ILE A 50 -9.75 -7.66 -16.99
CA ILE A 50 -10.43 -8.25 -15.83
C ILE A 50 -11.07 -9.55 -16.29
N THR A 51 -10.66 -10.69 -15.72
CA THR A 51 -11.19 -12.01 -16.09
C THR A 51 -12.44 -12.42 -15.29
N LYS A 52 -13.18 -13.43 -15.77
CA LYS A 52 -14.43 -13.96 -15.16
C LYS A 52 -14.33 -14.36 -13.68
N ASP A 53 -13.12 -14.66 -13.22
CA ASP A 53 -12.72 -14.98 -11.84
C ASP A 53 -12.27 -13.72 -11.04
N GLY A 54 -12.51 -12.52 -11.56
CA GLY A 54 -12.23 -11.24 -10.90
C GLY A 54 -10.77 -10.78 -10.94
N ARG A 55 -9.84 -11.58 -11.49
CA ARG A 55 -8.41 -11.21 -11.53
C ARG A 55 -8.15 -10.08 -12.52
N VAL A 56 -7.28 -9.16 -12.13
CA VAL A 56 -6.69 -8.13 -12.99
C VAL A 56 -5.38 -8.67 -13.56
N VAL A 57 -5.18 -8.58 -14.88
CA VAL A 57 -3.96 -9.06 -15.56
C VAL A 57 -3.45 -7.99 -16.52
N ASP A 58 -2.23 -7.50 -16.31
CA ASP A 58 -1.59 -6.50 -17.18
C ASP A 58 -1.41 -7.07 -18.60
N VAL A 59 -1.89 -6.34 -19.61
CA VAL A 59 -1.85 -6.83 -21.00
C VAL A 59 -0.43 -6.87 -21.57
N ALA A 60 0.50 -6.07 -21.05
CA ALA A 60 1.90 -6.10 -21.46
C ALA A 60 2.65 -7.35 -20.95
N GLU A 61 2.12 -8.01 -19.92
CA GLU A 61 2.61 -9.31 -19.45
C GLU A 61 2.03 -10.48 -20.26
N LEU A 62 0.78 -10.35 -20.74
CA LEU A 62 0.08 -11.40 -21.47
C LEU A 62 0.80 -11.85 -22.74
N ASP A 63 1.32 -10.92 -23.54
CA ASP A 63 1.93 -11.21 -24.84
C ASP A 63 3.22 -12.05 -24.75
N ARG A 64 3.76 -12.25 -23.54
CA ARG A 64 4.91 -13.13 -23.27
C ARG A 64 4.52 -14.48 -22.67
N SER A 65 3.22 -14.74 -22.49
CA SER A 65 2.70 -15.89 -21.74
C SER A 65 1.92 -16.88 -22.62
N GLN A 66 2.04 -18.18 -22.30
CA GLN A 66 1.18 -19.22 -22.90
C GLN A 66 -0.30 -19.05 -22.51
N GLN A 67 -0.61 -18.22 -21.52
CA GLN A 67 -1.95 -18.00 -20.98
C GLN A 67 -2.71 -16.86 -21.70
N ALA A 68 -2.09 -16.15 -22.63
CA ALA A 68 -2.72 -15.06 -23.38
C ALA A 68 -4.13 -15.46 -23.89
N SER A 69 -4.21 -16.53 -24.68
CA SER A 69 -5.46 -17.00 -25.31
C SER A 69 -6.59 -17.37 -24.33
N SER A 70 -6.27 -17.80 -23.10
CA SER A 70 -7.30 -18.12 -22.10
C SER A 70 -7.77 -16.89 -21.32
N VAL A 71 -6.88 -15.92 -21.08
CA VAL A 71 -7.26 -14.61 -20.55
C VAL A 71 -8.10 -13.84 -21.56
N LYS A 72 -7.70 -13.80 -22.84
CA LYS A 72 -8.45 -13.13 -23.91
C LYS A 72 -9.90 -13.64 -24.01
N LYS A 73 -10.13 -14.96 -23.92
CA LYS A 73 -11.46 -15.59 -23.95
C LYS A 73 -12.32 -15.37 -22.69
N ASN A 74 -11.71 -14.99 -21.58
CA ASN A 74 -12.38 -14.87 -20.28
C ASN A 74 -12.41 -13.45 -19.73
N ALA A 75 -11.95 -12.45 -20.48
CA ALA A 75 -12.02 -11.07 -20.07
C ALA A 75 -13.47 -10.55 -20.15
N ILE A 76 -13.92 -9.86 -19.10
CA ILE A 76 -15.29 -9.31 -18.91
C ILE A 76 -15.28 -7.80 -18.61
N GLY A 77 -14.09 -7.21 -18.59
CA GLY A 77 -13.85 -5.81 -18.32
C GLY A 77 -12.36 -5.44 -18.45
N SER A 78 -12.03 -4.20 -18.12
CA SER A 78 -10.66 -3.69 -18.15
C SER A 78 -10.39 -2.70 -17.02
N VAL A 79 -9.10 -2.53 -16.69
CA VAL A 79 -8.60 -1.40 -15.89
C VAL A 79 -7.66 -0.59 -16.78
N VAL A 80 -7.87 0.71 -16.83
CA VAL A 80 -6.94 1.69 -17.41
C VAL A 80 -6.35 2.48 -16.26
N SER A 81 -5.05 2.35 -16.03
CA SER A 81 -4.29 3.12 -15.04
C SER A 81 -3.66 4.33 -15.74
N LEU A 82 -3.87 5.53 -15.20
CA LEU A 82 -3.39 6.80 -15.74
C LEU A 82 -2.49 7.50 -14.73
N GLN A 83 -1.38 8.02 -15.25
CA GLN A 83 -0.42 8.89 -14.57
C GLN A 83 -0.04 10.05 -15.52
N ASP A 84 0.17 11.23 -14.96
CA ASP A 84 0.69 12.41 -15.66
C ASP A 84 1.88 12.94 -14.85
N ASP A 85 3.07 12.81 -15.41
CA ASP A 85 4.34 13.30 -14.90
C ASP A 85 4.71 14.68 -15.49
N GLY A 86 3.78 15.29 -16.26
CA GLY A 86 3.96 16.55 -16.93
C GLY A 86 4.26 17.72 -15.98
N ALA A 87 4.97 18.72 -16.53
CA ALA A 87 5.52 19.88 -15.83
C ALA A 87 4.50 20.90 -15.25
N GLY A 88 3.31 20.45 -14.86
CA GLY A 88 2.21 21.25 -14.32
C GLY A 88 1.52 20.65 -13.08
N GLY A 89 2.13 19.68 -12.39
CA GLY A 89 1.57 19.06 -11.18
C GLY A 89 0.81 17.74 -11.41
N GLY A 90 0.84 17.21 -12.64
CA GLY A 90 0.10 16.02 -13.04
C GLY A 90 -1.40 16.28 -13.19
N HIS A 91 -2.21 15.30 -12.79
CA HIS A 91 -3.66 15.34 -12.99
C HIS A 91 -4.40 16.48 -12.26
N PHE A 92 -3.87 16.94 -11.12
CA PHE A 92 -4.54 17.86 -10.21
C PHE A 92 -3.60 18.96 -9.76
N GLU A 93 -4.15 20.11 -9.41
CA GLU A 93 -3.40 21.16 -8.72
C GLU A 93 -2.84 20.64 -7.38
N THR A 94 -1.73 21.24 -6.92
CA THR A 94 -0.97 20.75 -5.75
C THR A 94 -1.86 20.60 -4.52
N ASN A 95 -1.86 19.41 -3.91
CA ASN A 95 -2.71 19.01 -2.77
C ASN A 95 -4.23 19.19 -2.98
N SER A 96 -4.68 19.33 -4.24
CA SER A 96 -6.06 19.62 -4.61
C SER A 96 -6.75 18.44 -5.31
N ASP A 97 -8.07 18.54 -5.41
CA ASP A 97 -8.98 17.77 -6.26
C ASP A 97 -9.41 18.54 -7.53
N VAL A 98 -8.98 19.80 -7.67
CA VAL A 98 -9.12 20.59 -8.91
C VAL A 98 -8.20 20.01 -9.99
N LEU A 99 -8.76 19.69 -11.16
CA LEU A 99 -7.98 19.26 -12.33
C LEU A 99 -7.15 20.41 -12.89
N THR A 100 -5.94 20.11 -13.35
CA THR A 100 -5.16 21.07 -14.15
C THR A 100 -5.82 21.29 -15.52
N ARG A 101 -5.57 22.41 -16.19
CA ARG A 101 -6.13 22.69 -17.53
C ARG A 101 -5.77 21.61 -18.58
N ARG A 102 -4.58 21.02 -18.47
CA ARG A 102 -4.16 19.86 -19.29
C ARG A 102 -5.00 18.63 -18.98
N ALA A 103 -5.29 18.40 -17.70
CA ALA A 103 -6.12 17.30 -17.25
C ALA A 103 -7.59 17.40 -17.69
N GLU A 104 -8.17 18.60 -17.70
CA GLU A 104 -9.50 18.80 -18.28
C GLU A 104 -9.57 18.37 -19.75
N GLN A 105 -8.53 18.66 -20.53
CA GLN A 105 -8.46 18.33 -21.96
C GLN A 105 -8.40 16.81 -22.19
N TYR A 106 -7.43 16.12 -21.59
CA TYR A 106 -7.31 14.68 -21.84
C TYR A 106 -8.42 13.86 -21.15
N PHE A 107 -8.92 14.26 -19.97
CA PHE A 107 -10.09 13.59 -19.38
C PHE A 107 -11.37 13.83 -20.19
N SER A 108 -11.51 14.98 -20.85
CA SER A 108 -12.58 15.20 -21.84
C SER A 108 -12.45 14.26 -23.05
N ALA A 109 -11.24 14.08 -23.59
CA ALA A 109 -10.99 13.16 -24.71
C ALA A 109 -11.23 11.70 -24.33
N ILE A 110 -10.79 11.27 -23.14
CA ILE A 110 -11.07 9.94 -22.57
C ILE A 110 -12.58 9.73 -22.39
N ALA A 111 -13.28 10.70 -21.82
CA ALA A 111 -14.72 10.60 -21.57
C ALA A 111 -15.53 10.52 -22.88
N ASP A 112 -15.06 11.12 -23.98
CA ASP A 112 -15.68 10.96 -25.29
C ASP A 112 -15.54 9.52 -25.83
N ILE A 113 -14.41 8.84 -25.57
CA ILE A 113 -14.19 7.42 -25.94
C ILE A 113 -15.14 6.49 -25.15
N TYR A 114 -15.44 6.83 -23.89
CA TYR A 114 -16.40 6.07 -23.06
C TYR A 114 -17.87 6.45 -23.30
N ASN A 115 -18.17 7.50 -24.07
CA ASN A 115 -19.54 7.90 -24.41
C ASN A 115 -20.10 7.05 -25.57
N LEU A 116 -20.96 6.09 -25.23
CA LEU A 116 -21.50 5.14 -26.19
C LEU A 116 -22.47 5.75 -27.23
N ASN A 117 -23.09 6.89 -26.92
CA ASN A 117 -23.91 7.65 -27.88
C ASN A 117 -23.04 8.28 -28.98
N LYS A 118 -21.75 8.57 -28.70
CA LYS A 118 -20.77 9.02 -29.69
C LYS A 118 -20.06 7.86 -30.39
N ALA A 119 -19.92 6.72 -29.71
CA ALA A 119 -19.29 5.51 -30.25
C ALA A 119 -20.21 4.65 -31.16
N GLY A 120 -21.47 5.07 -31.37
CA GLY A 120 -22.39 4.40 -32.31
C GLY A 120 -22.86 3.01 -31.89
N GLN A 121 -22.86 2.70 -30.58
CA GLN A 121 -23.19 1.37 -30.07
C GLN A 121 -24.70 1.12 -29.94
N ALA A 122 -25.10 -0.16 -29.99
CA ALA A 122 -26.51 -0.56 -29.91
C ALA A 122 -27.08 -0.42 -28.48
N PRO A 123 -28.30 0.11 -28.28
CA PRO A 123 -28.82 0.46 -26.94
C PRO A 123 -28.89 -0.67 -25.91
N GLY A 124 -28.99 -1.93 -26.34
CA GLY A 124 -29.18 -3.08 -25.43
C GLY A 124 -27.96 -3.45 -24.59
N GLN A 125 -26.74 -3.28 -25.10
CA GLN A 125 -25.50 -3.55 -24.35
C GLN A 125 -25.09 -2.38 -23.44
N GLN A 126 -25.69 -1.22 -23.65
CA GLN A 126 -25.29 0.04 -23.01
C GLN A 126 -25.82 0.17 -21.57
N ALA A 127 -26.96 -0.45 -21.22
CA ALA A 127 -27.64 -0.18 -19.95
C ALA A 127 -26.95 -0.76 -18.70
N ASP A 128 -26.32 -1.94 -18.78
CA ASP A 128 -25.78 -2.62 -17.60
C ASP A 128 -24.29 -2.35 -17.33
N ARG A 129 -23.59 -1.69 -18.25
CA ARG A 129 -22.18 -1.33 -18.10
C ARG A 129 -21.93 -0.50 -16.84
N LYS A 130 -20.81 -0.77 -16.15
CA LYS A 130 -20.32 0.00 -14.99
C LYS A 130 -18.94 0.59 -15.29
N LEU A 131 -18.75 1.85 -14.96
CA LEU A 131 -17.48 2.56 -14.97
C LEU A 131 -17.17 2.99 -13.54
N LEU A 132 -16.03 2.56 -12.98
CA LEU A 132 -15.58 2.96 -11.65
C LEU A 132 -14.27 3.75 -11.77
N LEU A 133 -14.31 5.00 -11.30
CA LEU A 133 -13.14 5.86 -11.14
C LEU A 133 -12.50 5.58 -9.79
N VAL A 134 -11.25 5.15 -9.76
CA VAL A 134 -10.52 4.93 -8.49
C VAL A 134 -9.35 5.90 -8.40
N GLY A 135 -9.36 6.74 -7.37
CA GLY A 135 -8.21 7.58 -7.03
C GLY A 135 -7.29 6.81 -6.09
N HIS A 136 -5.97 6.92 -6.32
CA HIS A 136 -4.95 6.33 -5.48
C HIS A 136 -3.93 7.38 -5.01
N THR A 137 -3.22 7.06 -3.94
CA THR A 137 -2.07 7.81 -3.45
C THR A 137 -0.89 6.87 -3.22
N ASP A 138 0.31 7.43 -3.06
CA ASP A 138 1.37 6.74 -2.32
C ASP A 138 1.06 6.69 -0.81
N ASP A 139 1.91 6.03 -0.03
CA ASP A 139 1.74 5.87 1.42
C ASP A 139 2.26 7.07 2.26
N THR A 140 2.57 8.22 1.65
CA THR A 140 3.08 9.39 2.39
C THR A 140 1.95 10.08 3.14
N GLY A 141 2.23 10.56 4.36
CA GLY A 141 1.23 11.23 5.19
C GLY A 141 0.21 10.28 5.81
N SER A 142 -0.93 10.82 6.25
CA SER A 142 -1.95 10.04 6.96
C SER A 142 -2.91 9.33 6.00
N SER A 143 -3.15 8.05 6.25
CA SER A 143 -4.06 7.24 5.42
C SER A 143 -5.48 7.82 5.30
N LYS A 144 -5.98 8.49 6.36
CA LYS A 144 -7.28 9.17 6.32
C LYS A 144 -7.33 10.28 5.27
N LEU A 145 -6.36 11.20 5.29
CA LEU A 145 -6.27 12.28 4.30
C LEU A 145 -6.06 11.72 2.89
N ASN A 146 -5.29 10.63 2.76
CA ASN A 146 -5.08 9.94 1.49
C ASN A 146 -6.38 9.36 0.91
N ALA A 147 -7.18 8.68 1.72
CA ALA A 147 -8.51 8.19 1.32
C ALA A 147 -9.47 9.35 0.95
N GLU A 148 -9.53 10.40 1.77
CA GLU A 148 -10.41 11.56 1.53
C GLU A 148 -10.02 12.36 0.28
N LEU A 149 -8.73 12.61 0.07
CA LEU A 149 -8.22 13.34 -1.11
C LEU A 149 -8.41 12.51 -2.39
N SER A 150 -8.09 11.22 -2.35
CA SER A 150 -8.27 10.33 -3.50
C SER A 150 -9.74 10.14 -3.87
N GLU A 151 -10.67 10.14 -2.90
CA GLU A 151 -12.11 10.08 -3.20
C GLU A 151 -12.58 11.33 -3.94
N ARG A 152 -12.17 12.53 -3.48
CA ARG A 152 -12.53 13.78 -4.14
C ARG A 152 -11.96 13.85 -5.57
N ARG A 153 -10.71 13.43 -5.75
CA ARG A 153 -10.05 13.31 -7.06
C ARG A 153 -10.79 12.34 -8.00
N ALA A 154 -11.16 11.17 -7.52
CA ALA A 154 -11.93 10.19 -8.28
C ALA A 154 -13.31 10.73 -8.69
N ARG A 155 -13.98 11.42 -7.76
CA ARG A 155 -15.26 12.07 -8.00
C ARG A 155 -15.16 13.20 -9.03
N ALA A 156 -14.13 14.04 -8.94
CA ALA A 156 -13.91 15.12 -9.91
C ALA A 156 -13.84 14.56 -11.35
N VAL A 157 -13.05 13.50 -11.56
CA VAL A 157 -12.97 12.81 -12.86
C VAL A 157 -14.32 12.19 -13.27
N ALA A 158 -15.04 11.55 -12.33
CA ALA A 158 -16.36 10.98 -12.57
C ALA A 158 -17.40 12.05 -13.02
N ASP A 159 -17.36 13.24 -12.40
CA ASP A 159 -18.21 14.38 -12.76
C ASP A 159 -17.87 14.93 -14.16
N TYR A 160 -16.62 14.85 -14.65
CA TYR A 160 -16.31 15.16 -16.07
C TYR A 160 -16.89 14.10 -17.02
N LEU A 161 -16.79 12.80 -16.70
CA LEU A 161 -17.39 11.74 -17.50
C LEU A 161 -18.92 11.93 -17.63
N GLN A 162 -19.58 12.30 -16.54
CA GLN A 162 -21.00 12.69 -16.53
C GLN A 162 -21.28 13.88 -17.45
N ARG A 163 -20.52 14.97 -17.33
CA ARG A 163 -20.68 16.17 -18.17
C ARG A 163 -20.48 15.91 -19.67
N ARG A 164 -19.69 14.89 -20.04
CA ARG A 164 -19.52 14.45 -21.44
C ARG A 164 -20.61 13.50 -21.93
N GLY A 165 -21.64 13.21 -21.13
CA GLY A 165 -22.87 12.51 -21.54
C GLY A 165 -22.95 11.04 -21.13
N ILE A 166 -22.09 10.57 -20.23
CA ILE A 166 -22.19 9.21 -19.67
C ILE A 166 -23.26 9.20 -18.56
N PRO A 167 -24.23 8.25 -18.57
CA PRO A 167 -25.29 8.19 -17.55
C PRO A 167 -24.74 8.00 -16.13
N ARG A 168 -25.29 8.73 -15.14
CA ARG A 168 -24.82 8.72 -13.75
C ARG A 168 -25.04 7.38 -13.04
N GLU A 169 -25.93 6.57 -13.58
CA GLU A 169 -26.30 5.23 -13.14
C GLU A 169 -25.21 4.19 -13.49
N GLN A 170 -24.36 4.51 -14.45
CA GLN A 170 -23.22 3.69 -14.87
C GLN A 170 -21.93 4.08 -14.16
N VAL A 171 -21.84 5.29 -13.61
CA VAL A 171 -20.59 5.84 -13.06
C VAL A 171 -20.53 5.69 -11.55
N PHE A 172 -19.40 5.18 -11.07
CA PHE A 172 -19.06 4.97 -9.67
C PHE A 172 -17.70 5.60 -9.38
N TYR A 173 -17.43 5.92 -8.11
CA TYR A 173 -16.13 6.44 -7.70
C TYR A 173 -15.69 5.86 -6.35
N GLN A 174 -14.38 5.79 -6.14
CA GLN A 174 -13.75 5.33 -4.90
C GLN A 174 -12.43 6.09 -4.64
N GLY A 175 -12.22 6.52 -3.40
CA GLY A 175 -10.89 6.92 -2.93
C GLY A 175 -10.19 5.73 -2.28
N ALA A 176 -9.31 5.05 -3.01
CA ALA A 176 -8.58 3.90 -2.46
C ALA A 176 -7.46 4.30 -1.49
N GLY A 177 -7.05 5.58 -1.51
CA GLY A 177 -5.85 6.03 -0.80
C GLY A 177 -4.64 5.19 -1.19
N GLU A 178 -3.97 4.66 -0.17
CA GLU A 178 -2.75 3.85 -0.29
C GLU A 178 -3.02 2.32 -0.25
N VAL A 179 -4.29 1.88 -0.33
CA VAL A 179 -4.67 0.46 -0.12
C VAL A 179 -4.32 -0.46 -1.29
N TYR A 180 -4.31 0.01 -2.54
CA TYR A 180 -3.95 -0.81 -3.70
C TYR A 180 -2.71 -0.25 -4.41
N PRO A 181 -1.50 -0.39 -3.82
CA PRO A 181 -0.26 -0.01 -4.48
C PRO A 181 0.06 -0.95 -5.65
N VAL A 182 0.72 -0.40 -6.67
CA VAL A 182 1.18 -1.10 -7.88
C VAL A 182 2.70 -1.08 -8.03
N ALA A 183 3.40 -0.33 -7.17
CA ALA A 183 4.86 -0.30 -7.10
C ALA A 183 5.35 0.02 -5.67
N ASP A 184 6.64 -0.22 -5.40
CA ASP A 184 7.23 -0.09 -4.06
C ASP A 184 7.28 1.37 -3.56
N ASN A 185 6.54 1.63 -2.48
CA ASN A 185 6.48 2.93 -1.80
C ASN A 185 7.80 3.36 -1.14
N ASN A 186 8.79 2.48 -0.98
CA ASN A 186 10.13 2.91 -0.51
C ASN A 186 10.84 3.80 -1.55
N THR A 187 10.57 3.61 -2.85
CA THR A 187 11.18 4.35 -3.96
C THR A 187 10.34 5.55 -4.41
N GLU A 188 10.95 6.64 -4.91
CA GLU A 188 10.16 7.77 -5.44
C GLU A 188 9.40 7.38 -6.73
N ASP A 189 10.04 6.65 -7.64
CA ASP A 189 9.40 6.13 -8.86
C ASP A 189 8.19 5.24 -8.54
N GLY A 190 8.27 4.42 -7.49
CA GLY A 190 7.16 3.59 -7.03
C GLY A 190 6.04 4.39 -6.36
N ARG A 191 6.38 5.42 -5.57
CA ARG A 191 5.39 6.39 -5.07
C ARG A 191 4.70 7.13 -6.22
N ALA A 192 5.44 7.59 -7.23
CA ALA A 192 4.89 8.22 -8.43
C ALA A 192 3.87 7.30 -9.13
N LYS A 193 4.21 6.01 -9.31
CA LYS A 193 3.28 5.00 -9.86
C LYS A 193 2.03 4.77 -9.01
N ASN A 194 2.13 4.93 -7.69
CA ASN A 194 0.97 4.80 -6.79
C ASN A 194 0.06 6.04 -6.82
N ARG A 195 0.57 7.23 -7.17
CA ARG A 195 -0.19 8.48 -7.39
C ARG A 195 -0.91 8.49 -8.75
N ARG A 196 -1.91 7.63 -8.92
CA ARG A 196 -2.62 7.38 -10.18
C ARG A 196 -4.14 7.52 -10.07
N VAL A 197 -4.80 7.66 -11.23
CA VAL A 197 -6.26 7.44 -11.37
C VAL A 197 -6.48 6.19 -12.21
N GLU A 198 -7.41 5.33 -11.80
CA GLU A 198 -7.85 4.17 -12.60
C GLU A 198 -9.27 4.40 -13.12
N ILE A 199 -9.51 3.97 -14.36
CA ILE A 199 -10.84 3.78 -14.94
C ILE A 199 -11.07 2.28 -15.10
N VAL A 200 -11.96 1.74 -14.29
CA VAL A 200 -12.38 0.33 -14.33
C VAL A 200 -13.67 0.24 -15.15
N GLU A 201 -13.65 -0.47 -16.28
CA GLU A 201 -14.84 -0.74 -17.09
C GLU A 201 -15.28 -2.20 -16.94
N MET A 202 -16.53 -2.42 -16.54
CA MET A 202 -17.16 -3.73 -16.45
C MET A 202 -18.40 -3.78 -17.33
N THR A 203 -18.55 -4.88 -18.08
CA THR A 203 -19.62 -5.04 -19.08
C THR A 203 -21.02 -5.26 -18.47
N ASN A 204 -21.11 -5.66 -17.20
CA ASN A 204 -22.36 -5.97 -16.51
C ASN A 204 -22.23 -5.81 -14.98
N THR A 205 -23.38 -5.80 -14.28
CA THR A 205 -23.46 -5.67 -12.81
C THR A 205 -22.80 -6.84 -12.07
N GLU A 206 -23.00 -8.09 -12.53
CA GLU A 206 -22.45 -9.29 -11.87
C GLU A 206 -20.92 -9.27 -11.84
N GLY A 207 -20.30 -8.99 -12.99
CA GLY A 207 -18.86 -8.85 -13.12
C GLY A 207 -18.32 -7.68 -12.29
N PHE A 208 -19.05 -6.57 -12.21
CA PHE A 208 -18.67 -5.44 -11.37
C PHE A 208 -18.65 -5.78 -9.87
N SER A 209 -19.67 -6.49 -9.37
CA SER A 209 -19.66 -6.99 -7.99
C SER A 209 -18.49 -7.96 -7.77
N ARG A 210 -18.31 -8.95 -8.66
CA ARG A 210 -17.21 -9.92 -8.57
C ARG A 210 -15.81 -9.27 -8.60
N TYR A 211 -15.60 -8.25 -9.43
CA TYR A 211 -14.35 -7.50 -9.46
C TYR A 211 -14.04 -6.89 -8.09
N LEU A 212 -15.02 -6.24 -7.45
CA LEU A 212 -14.86 -5.66 -6.12
C LEU A 212 -14.64 -6.75 -5.05
N GLU A 213 -15.37 -7.85 -5.14
CA GLU A 213 -15.27 -8.99 -4.23
C GLU A 213 -13.91 -9.71 -4.28
N GLU A 214 -13.27 -9.78 -5.45
CA GLU A 214 -11.98 -10.47 -5.67
C GLU A 214 -10.76 -9.52 -5.72
N ARG A 215 -10.96 -8.19 -5.70
CA ARG A 215 -9.87 -7.21 -5.68
C ARG A 215 -9.00 -7.37 -4.43
N ARG A 216 -7.69 -7.56 -4.57
CA ARG A 216 -6.74 -7.65 -3.44
C ARG A 216 -5.61 -6.64 -3.59
N PRO A 217 -5.12 -6.03 -2.49
CA PRO A 217 -3.84 -5.31 -2.48
C PRO A 217 -2.68 -6.23 -2.88
N ASN A 218 -1.67 -5.67 -3.54
CA ASN A 218 -0.36 -6.32 -3.59
C ASN A 218 0.43 -5.93 -2.33
N TYR A 219 0.37 -6.78 -1.31
CA TYR A 219 0.99 -6.55 -0.01
C TYR A 219 2.52 -6.44 -0.06
N HIS A 220 3.18 -6.91 -1.14
CA HIS A 220 4.63 -6.76 -1.30
C HIS A 220 5.07 -5.30 -1.37
N PHE A 221 4.19 -4.40 -1.84
CA PHE A 221 4.46 -2.96 -1.92
C PHE A 221 4.06 -2.17 -0.67
N TYR A 222 3.67 -2.86 0.41
CA TYR A 222 3.47 -2.24 1.71
C TYR A 222 4.80 -2.03 2.44
N ARG A 223 5.12 -0.77 2.71
CA ARG A 223 6.26 -0.39 3.54
C ARG A 223 6.04 -0.77 5.01
N SER A 224 7.07 -1.35 5.63
CA SER A 224 7.14 -1.57 7.09
C SER A 224 7.38 -0.25 7.82
N THR A 225 6.73 -0.06 8.97
CA THR A 225 6.98 1.09 9.85
C THR A 225 8.41 1.11 10.41
N ILE A 226 9.08 -0.05 10.51
CA ILE A 226 10.50 -0.13 10.90
C ILE A 226 11.39 0.63 9.91
N ALA A 227 11.07 0.61 8.61
CA ALA A 227 11.83 1.33 7.59
C ALA A 227 11.72 2.86 7.73
N GLN A 228 10.73 3.38 8.45
CA GLN A 228 10.61 4.82 8.76
C GLN A 228 11.50 5.26 9.94
N ALA A 229 12.09 4.32 10.67
CA ALA A 229 12.98 4.59 11.81
C ALA A 229 14.48 4.55 11.46
N ALA A 230 14.85 4.19 10.23
CA ALA A 230 16.22 4.33 9.75
C ALA A 230 16.55 5.81 9.51
N PRO A 231 17.66 6.36 10.06
CA PRO A 231 18.03 7.75 9.81
C PRO A 231 18.40 7.94 8.34
N ALA A 232 18.06 9.11 7.80
CA ALA A 232 18.41 9.49 6.42
C ALA A 232 19.92 9.78 6.29
N HIS A 233 20.71 8.72 6.22
CA HIS A 233 22.13 8.76 5.86
C HIS A 233 22.34 7.88 4.63
N GLY A 234 22.69 8.52 3.52
CA GLY A 234 23.03 7.80 2.29
C GLY A 234 24.36 7.08 2.47
N GLU A 235 24.32 5.75 2.54
CA GLU A 235 25.52 4.95 2.39
C GLU A 235 25.94 4.93 0.92
N ALA A 236 26.96 5.72 0.60
CA ALA A 236 27.75 5.49 -0.59
C ALA A 236 28.40 4.10 -0.47
N ALA A 237 28.05 3.19 -1.37
CA ALA A 237 28.52 1.80 -1.35
C ALA A 237 30.05 1.72 -1.43
N ASN A 238 30.70 1.45 -0.30
CA ASN A 238 32.14 1.32 -0.23
C ASN A 238 32.54 -0.14 -0.44
N ALA A 239 32.67 -0.53 -1.71
CA ALA A 239 33.02 -1.89 -2.11
C ALA A 239 34.47 -2.25 -1.73
N GLN A 240 34.67 -2.80 -0.53
CA GLN A 240 35.94 -3.40 -0.14
C GLN A 240 36.08 -4.80 -0.75
N ALA A 241 36.81 -4.88 -1.86
CA ALA A 241 37.23 -6.14 -2.45
C ALA A 241 38.13 -6.92 -1.48
N GLN A 242 37.75 -8.17 -1.19
CA GLN A 242 38.54 -9.07 -0.35
C GLN A 242 39.81 -9.50 -1.11
N ALA A 243 40.97 -9.04 -0.65
CA ALA A 243 42.26 -9.45 -1.18
C ALA A 243 42.61 -10.86 -0.67
N ALA A 244 42.61 -11.85 -1.58
CA ALA A 244 43.07 -13.20 -1.27
C ALA A 244 44.59 -13.21 -0.99
N THR A 245 45.00 -14.01 -0.01
CA THR A 245 46.39 -14.10 0.47
C THR A 245 47.32 -14.82 -0.51
N GLY A 246 48.54 -14.30 -0.63
CA GLY A 246 49.48 -14.64 -1.69
C GLY A 246 50.04 -16.07 -1.75
N GLY A 247 50.64 -16.38 -2.90
CA GLY A 247 51.40 -17.60 -3.15
C GLY A 247 52.35 -17.45 -4.35
N ALA A 248 53.65 -17.50 -4.06
CA ALA A 248 54.78 -17.69 -4.99
C ALA A 248 55.13 -16.62 -6.04
N ARG A 249 56.45 -16.37 -6.15
CA ARG A 249 57.19 -15.66 -7.20
C ARG A 249 58.31 -16.63 -7.66
N PRO A 250 58.92 -16.49 -8.85
CA PRO A 250 60.16 -15.71 -8.90
C PRO A 250 60.48 -15.00 -10.24
N ASN A 251 61.38 -14.01 -10.17
CA ASN A 251 62.35 -13.48 -11.17
C ASN A 251 61.88 -13.17 -12.62
N HIS A 252 62.32 -12.09 -13.29
CA HIS A 252 63.70 -11.57 -13.42
C HIS A 252 63.79 -10.05 -13.69
N SER A 253 65.01 -9.52 -13.51
CA SER A 253 65.69 -8.31 -14.07
C SER A 253 65.04 -7.52 -15.25
N ASN A 254 65.30 -6.22 -15.49
CA ASN A 254 66.49 -5.42 -15.13
C ASN A 254 66.31 -3.87 -15.18
N ALA A 255 67.19 -3.16 -14.45
CA ALA A 255 67.75 -1.80 -14.61
C ALA A 255 67.08 -0.69 -15.49
N SER A 256 66.89 0.52 -14.90
CA SER A 256 67.74 1.73 -15.16
C SER A 256 67.14 3.06 -14.61
N ARG A 257 68.02 3.98 -14.17
CA ARG A 257 67.79 5.35 -13.62
C ARG A 257 68.35 6.42 -14.62
N PRO A 258 68.37 7.74 -14.33
CA PRO A 258 67.33 8.71 -13.89
C PRO A 258 67.46 10.08 -14.66
N ILE A 259 67.19 11.21 -13.97
CA ILE A 259 67.51 12.66 -14.25
C ILE A 259 66.23 13.46 -14.60
N SER A 260 65.64 14.37 -13.79
CA SER A 260 66.07 15.43 -12.83
C SER A 260 66.12 16.85 -13.45
N ARG A 261 65.28 17.78 -12.94
CA ARG A 261 65.65 19.19 -12.64
C ARG A 261 64.57 19.97 -11.84
N GLN A 262 65.02 20.96 -11.07
CA GLN A 262 64.29 21.82 -10.10
C GLN A 262 64.27 23.32 -10.55
N VAL A 263 63.97 24.24 -9.61
CA VAL A 263 64.15 25.74 -9.57
C VAL A 263 62.90 26.55 -10.02
N ALA A 264 62.39 27.60 -9.32
CA ALA A 264 62.55 28.11 -7.92
C ALA A 264 61.42 29.14 -7.54
N THR A 265 61.62 29.92 -6.47
CA THR A 265 60.75 30.97 -5.82
C THR A 265 61.64 32.16 -5.36
N PRO A 266 61.25 33.10 -4.45
CA PRO A 266 60.15 34.11 -4.38
C PRO A 266 60.74 35.57 -4.31
N PRO A 267 60.16 36.66 -3.67
CA PRO A 267 59.91 36.82 -2.20
C PRO A 267 58.65 37.65 -1.77
N ALA A 268 58.50 37.91 -0.45
CA ALA A 268 57.35 38.56 0.24
C ALA A 268 57.64 40.06 0.65
N PRO A 269 57.03 40.75 1.69
CA PRO A 269 56.38 40.34 2.98
C PRO A 269 54.89 40.78 3.11
N GLY A 270 54.14 40.67 4.23
CA GLY A 270 54.36 40.03 5.55
C GLY A 270 54.15 40.95 6.79
N ARG A 271 53.19 40.64 7.70
CA ARG A 271 53.06 41.25 9.06
C ARG A 271 52.42 40.29 10.09
N THR A 272 52.95 40.31 11.32
CA THR A 272 52.71 39.46 12.51
C THR A 272 51.52 39.97 13.39
N LEU A 273 51.02 39.35 14.48
CA LEU A 273 51.52 38.37 15.48
C LEU A 273 50.34 37.83 16.35
N ALA A 274 50.38 36.60 16.88
CA ALA A 274 49.95 36.17 18.25
C ALA A 274 49.75 34.64 18.35
N ALA A 275 50.10 34.02 19.48
CA ALA A 275 50.02 32.57 19.70
C ALA A 275 49.57 32.21 21.13
N THR A 276 48.83 31.11 21.31
CA THR A 276 48.64 30.35 22.57
C THR A 276 48.01 28.96 22.27
N PRO A 277 47.95 27.99 23.21
CA PRO A 277 48.63 26.70 22.98
C PRO A 277 47.72 25.52 22.59
N ALA A 278 48.37 24.42 22.20
CA ALA A 278 47.74 23.16 21.86
C ALA A 278 46.89 22.59 23.01
N ARG A 279 45.68 22.11 22.67
CA ARG A 279 44.79 21.38 23.57
C ARG A 279 44.62 19.95 23.05
N THR A 280 44.86 18.99 23.92
CA THR A 280 44.73 17.54 23.70
C THR A 280 43.37 17.20 23.05
N PRO A 281 43.29 16.27 22.08
CA PRO A 281 42.01 15.86 21.52
C PRO A 281 41.13 15.25 22.62
N ALA A 282 40.02 15.91 22.92
CA ALA A 282 39.01 15.36 23.81
C ALA A 282 38.39 14.13 23.15
N SER A 283 38.21 13.06 23.93
CA SER A 283 37.56 11.83 23.48
C SER A 283 36.21 12.16 22.83
N ALA A 284 35.99 11.66 21.62
CA ALA A 284 34.73 11.87 20.91
C ALA A 284 33.61 11.15 21.67
N ALA A 285 32.82 11.92 22.41
CA ALA A 285 31.64 11.41 23.08
C ALA A 285 30.65 10.94 21.99
N THR A 286 30.44 9.63 21.93
CA THR A 286 29.50 9.00 21.02
C THR A 286 28.09 9.51 21.31
N SER A 287 27.63 10.50 20.54
CA SER A 287 26.28 11.03 20.65
C SER A 287 25.31 10.02 20.05
N SER A 288 24.90 9.04 20.87
CA SER A 288 23.75 8.19 20.57
C SER A 288 22.51 9.07 20.53
N SER A 289 22.02 9.37 19.32
CA SER A 289 20.69 9.94 19.12
C SER A 289 19.69 9.10 19.91
N PRO A 290 18.85 9.69 20.78
CA PRO A 290 17.93 8.92 21.59
C PRO A 290 16.95 8.18 20.68
N VAL A 291 16.84 6.86 20.88
CA VAL A 291 15.83 6.05 20.19
C VAL A 291 14.46 6.66 20.46
N ALA A 292 13.74 7.01 19.40
CA ALA A 292 12.44 7.65 19.49
C ALA A 292 11.51 6.84 20.41
N ALA A 293 10.98 7.48 21.44
CA ALA A 293 10.21 6.77 22.46
C ALA A 293 8.88 6.26 21.90
N PHE A 294 8.49 5.04 22.28
CA PHE A 294 7.17 4.52 21.95
C PHE A 294 6.08 5.41 22.55
N LYS A 295 5.04 5.67 21.77
CA LYS A 295 3.97 6.59 22.17
C LYS A 295 3.12 5.97 23.28
N THR A 296 2.92 6.71 24.37
CA THR A 296 2.01 6.35 25.46
C THR A 296 1.04 7.50 25.72
N VAL A 297 -0.25 7.21 25.73
CA VAL A 297 -1.34 8.17 25.97
C VAL A 297 -2.19 7.68 27.13
N GLY A 298 -2.31 8.51 28.17
CA GLY A 298 -2.96 8.12 29.42
C GLY A 298 -2.09 7.23 30.31
N LYS A 299 -2.67 6.66 31.36
CA LYS A 299 -1.98 5.76 32.30
C LYS A 299 -1.64 4.43 31.60
N PRO A 300 -0.37 3.98 31.60
CA PRO A 300 -0.02 2.69 31.01
C PRO A 300 -0.67 1.53 31.78
N ILE A 301 -1.07 0.50 31.04
CA ILE A 301 -1.61 -0.77 31.57
C ILE A 301 -0.62 -1.88 31.19
N ASP A 302 -0.35 -2.78 32.13
CA ASP A 302 0.53 -3.92 31.90
C ASP A 302 -0.30 -5.19 31.62
N PHE A 303 -0.20 -5.72 30.40
CA PHE A 303 -0.95 -6.90 29.98
C PHE A 303 -0.25 -8.23 30.32
N GLY A 304 0.79 -8.21 31.18
CA GLY A 304 1.45 -9.43 31.68
C GLY A 304 2.24 -10.20 30.63
N GLY A 305 2.66 -9.52 29.55
CA GLY A 305 3.36 -10.08 28.40
C GLY A 305 4.87 -10.21 28.55
N THR A 306 5.51 -10.75 27.52
CA THR A 306 6.98 -10.93 27.44
C THR A 306 7.63 -9.93 26.48
N PRO A 307 8.93 -9.59 26.63
CA PRO A 307 9.63 -8.68 25.72
C PRO A 307 9.62 -9.18 24.27
N MET A 308 9.33 -8.28 23.32
CA MET A 308 9.25 -8.64 21.90
C MET A 308 10.60 -8.98 21.24
N VAL A 309 11.73 -8.70 21.91
CA VAL A 309 13.06 -9.11 21.44
C VAL A 309 13.19 -10.62 21.32
N ASP A 310 12.56 -11.37 22.24
CA ASP A 310 12.52 -12.83 22.22
C ASP A 310 11.29 -13.36 21.45
N ALA A 311 10.18 -12.60 21.48
CA ALA A 311 8.89 -13.06 20.98
C ALA A 311 8.69 -12.96 19.45
N ARG A 312 9.68 -12.48 18.68
CA ARG A 312 9.62 -12.54 17.20
C ARG A 312 9.46 -13.97 16.66
N LEU A 313 9.98 -14.98 17.37
CA LEU A 313 9.73 -16.39 17.05
C LEU A 313 8.35 -16.89 17.53
N ALA A 314 7.76 -16.27 18.56
CA ALA A 314 6.50 -16.70 19.17
C ALA A 314 5.25 -16.12 18.47
N ALA A 315 5.36 -14.92 17.87
CA ALA A 315 4.30 -14.32 17.06
C ALA A 315 4.07 -15.02 15.71
N ALA A 316 4.98 -15.91 15.29
CA ALA A 316 5.12 -16.50 13.95
C ALA A 316 3.97 -17.41 13.46
N GLY A 317 2.81 -17.42 14.13
CA GLY A 317 1.63 -18.22 13.78
C GLY A 317 0.40 -17.43 13.32
N ILE A 318 0.34 -16.11 13.57
CA ILE A 318 -0.89 -15.33 13.36
C ILE A 318 -0.72 -14.42 12.14
N GLY A 319 -1.37 -14.76 11.02
CA GLY A 319 -1.39 -13.89 9.84
C GLY A 319 -0.61 -14.35 8.61
N LYS A 320 -0.22 -15.64 8.51
CA LYS A 320 0.18 -16.21 7.21
C LYS A 320 -0.92 -15.95 6.21
N LEU A 321 -0.62 -15.33 5.06
CA LEU A 321 -1.65 -15.01 4.07
C LEU A 321 -2.24 -16.27 3.40
N GLU A 322 -3.50 -16.19 3.00
CA GLU A 322 -4.12 -17.19 2.14
C GLU A 322 -3.49 -17.15 0.73
N GLN A 323 -2.49 -18.01 0.48
CA GLN A 323 -1.93 -18.22 -0.85
C GLN A 323 -2.90 -19.03 -1.72
N LYS A 324 -3.48 -18.43 -2.77
CA LYS A 324 -4.19 -19.18 -3.84
C LYS A 324 -3.18 -20.03 -4.61
N ARG A 325 -2.89 -21.26 -4.13
CA ARG A 325 -2.03 -22.23 -4.82
C ARG A 325 -2.74 -22.77 -6.08
N PRO A 326 -2.16 -22.65 -7.30
CA PRO A 326 -2.71 -23.32 -8.47
C PRO A 326 -2.52 -24.83 -8.37
N LEU A 327 -3.60 -25.59 -8.59
CA LEU A 327 -3.70 -27.03 -8.29
C LEU A 327 -2.73 -27.97 -9.04
N PHE A 328 -1.95 -27.48 -10.00
CA PHE A 328 -1.07 -28.31 -10.85
C PHE A 328 0.29 -27.66 -11.19
N SER A 329 0.84 -26.78 -10.36
CA SER A 329 2.19 -26.23 -10.60
C SER A 329 3.29 -27.18 -10.14
N LEU A 330 3.82 -27.99 -11.06
CA LEU A 330 5.04 -28.80 -10.87
C LEU A 330 6.34 -27.98 -10.94
N ILE A 331 6.22 -26.68 -11.21
CA ILE A 331 7.33 -25.73 -11.13
C ILE A 331 7.05 -24.83 -9.93
N SER A 332 7.98 -24.82 -8.96
CA SER A 332 7.99 -23.82 -7.90
C SER A 332 8.26 -22.46 -8.52
N ASN A 333 7.24 -21.61 -8.63
CA ASN A 333 7.46 -20.20 -8.89
C ASN A 333 8.28 -19.66 -7.71
N ALA A 334 9.52 -19.25 -7.97
CA ALA A 334 10.42 -18.66 -6.98
C ALA A 334 10.02 -17.20 -6.65
N TYR A 335 8.76 -17.00 -6.27
CA TYR A 335 8.42 -15.97 -5.31
C TYR A 335 8.82 -16.56 -3.96
N ALA A 336 10.01 -16.20 -3.50
CA ALA A 336 10.58 -16.67 -2.25
C ALA A 336 9.60 -16.46 -1.09
N ASP A 337 9.70 -17.35 -0.11
CA ASP A 337 8.94 -17.25 1.14
C ASP A 337 9.07 -15.85 1.76
N ASP A 338 8.06 -15.48 2.55
CA ASP A 338 7.93 -14.20 3.23
C ASP A 338 7.67 -12.96 2.33
N VAL A 339 6.41 -12.85 1.90
CA VAL A 339 5.66 -11.60 2.12
C VAL A 339 4.68 -11.82 3.29
N PRO A 340 5.13 -11.79 4.56
CA PRO A 340 4.20 -11.64 5.67
C PRO A 340 3.64 -10.22 5.53
N VAL A 341 2.35 -9.99 5.79
CA VAL A 341 1.83 -8.61 5.79
C VAL A 341 2.21 -7.95 7.11
N LEU A 342 3.51 -7.71 7.23
CA LEU A 342 4.20 -7.08 8.35
C LEU A 342 4.07 -7.97 9.60
N ALA A 343 5.19 -8.58 9.98
CA ALA A 343 5.25 -9.84 10.76
C ALA A 343 4.48 -9.83 12.08
N ASP A 344 4.23 -8.64 12.61
CA ASP A 344 3.29 -8.35 13.68
C ASP A 344 2.74 -6.91 13.48
N CYS A 345 1.67 -6.56 14.20
CA CYS A 345 1.03 -5.26 14.05
C CYS A 345 1.90 -4.02 14.32
N SER A 346 3.01 -4.14 15.05
CA SER A 346 3.90 -2.99 15.32
C SER A 346 4.68 -2.55 14.08
N GLN A 347 4.81 -3.45 13.10
CA GLN A 347 5.49 -3.23 11.83
C GLN A 347 4.57 -2.66 10.75
N ASP A 348 3.28 -2.49 11.07
CA ASP A 348 2.22 -2.07 10.16
C ASP A 348 1.65 -0.68 10.54
N ARG A 349 0.90 -0.09 9.63
CA ARG A 349 0.23 1.21 9.78
C ARG A 349 -1.24 1.10 9.39
N PRO A 350 -2.15 1.93 9.96
CA PRO A 350 -3.51 2.05 9.48
C PRO A 350 -3.56 2.35 7.98
N ARG A 351 -4.37 1.58 7.24
CA ARG A 351 -4.73 1.87 5.85
C ARG A 351 -6.25 2.03 5.73
N ILE A 352 -6.68 3.17 5.22
CA ILE A 352 -8.09 3.52 5.05
C ILE A 352 -8.39 3.57 3.56
N THR A 353 -9.50 2.97 3.15
CA THR A 353 -10.10 3.10 1.81
C THR A 353 -11.53 3.63 1.95
N GLY A 354 -11.94 4.47 1.01
CA GLY A 354 -13.32 4.87 0.85
C GLY A 354 -14.17 3.73 0.29
N ALA A 355 -15.45 3.70 0.64
CA ALA A 355 -16.40 2.80 0.00
C ALA A 355 -16.63 3.21 -1.47
N VAL A 356 -16.91 2.24 -2.34
CA VAL A 356 -17.38 2.51 -3.70
C VAL A 356 -18.74 3.21 -3.62
N LYS A 357 -18.89 4.35 -4.31
CA LYS A 357 -20.11 5.18 -4.31
C LYS A 357 -20.65 5.36 -5.72
N ALA A 358 -21.96 5.30 -5.88
CA ALA A 358 -22.62 5.61 -7.15
C ALA A 358 -22.65 7.13 -7.40
N LEU A 359 -22.42 7.57 -8.64
CA LEU A 359 -22.40 9.00 -8.96
C LEU A 359 -23.79 9.64 -8.95
N LYS A 360 -24.86 8.86 -9.17
CA LYS A 360 -26.25 9.35 -9.21
C LYS A 360 -26.70 10.02 -7.90
N ASP A 361 -26.36 9.43 -6.75
CA ASP A 361 -26.87 9.78 -5.41
C ASP A 361 -25.80 9.80 -4.32
N GLY A 362 -24.57 9.35 -4.61
CA GLY A 362 -23.50 9.19 -3.62
C GLY A 362 -23.66 7.98 -2.71
N ALA A 363 -24.64 7.10 -2.96
CA ALA A 363 -24.89 5.93 -2.13
C ALA A 363 -23.78 4.89 -2.26
N THR A 364 -23.40 4.27 -1.14
CA THR A 364 -22.43 3.17 -1.11
C THR A 364 -22.95 1.95 -1.88
N TYR A 365 -22.19 1.52 -2.89
CA TYR A 365 -22.40 0.23 -3.55
C TYR A 365 -21.92 -0.90 -2.62
N ARG A 366 -22.79 -1.86 -2.31
CA ARG A 366 -22.50 -2.98 -1.40
C ARG A 366 -22.52 -4.28 -2.18
N VAL A 367 -21.42 -5.01 -2.14
CA VAL A 367 -21.24 -6.27 -2.89
C VAL A 367 -21.38 -7.53 -2.05
N ALA A 368 -21.20 -7.44 -0.73
CA ALA A 368 -21.16 -8.61 0.13
C ALA A 368 -21.91 -8.43 1.44
N GLU A 369 -22.38 -9.56 1.96
CA GLU A 369 -22.83 -9.69 3.34
C GLU A 369 -21.65 -9.67 4.32
N HIS A 370 -21.95 -9.49 5.60
CA HIS A 370 -20.94 -9.56 6.65
C HIS A 370 -20.52 -11.01 6.91
N VAL A 371 -19.28 -11.19 7.37
CA VAL A 371 -18.78 -12.47 7.88
C VAL A 371 -19.69 -12.99 9.00
N PRO A 372 -20.25 -14.22 8.89
CA PRO A 372 -21.09 -14.81 9.92
C PRO A 372 -20.42 -14.80 11.30
N GLY A 373 -21.19 -14.51 12.34
CA GLY A 373 -20.70 -14.52 13.73
C GLY A 373 -19.79 -13.34 14.15
N LEU A 374 -19.31 -12.50 13.22
CA LEU A 374 -18.61 -11.26 13.59
C LEU A 374 -19.59 -10.09 13.79
N TYR A 375 -20.47 -9.86 12.82
CA TYR A 375 -21.35 -8.70 12.80
C TYR A 375 -22.28 -8.64 14.02
N GLY A 376 -22.35 -7.45 14.64
CA GLY A 376 -23.24 -7.18 15.77
C GLY A 376 -22.85 -7.88 17.08
N LYS A 377 -21.70 -8.57 17.13
CA LYS A 377 -21.19 -9.22 18.34
C LYS A 377 -20.16 -8.35 19.06
N SER A 378 -20.14 -8.47 20.38
CA SER A 378 -19.09 -7.95 21.24
C SER A 378 -18.10 -9.08 21.53
N TRP A 379 -16.82 -8.80 21.35
CA TRP A 379 -15.72 -9.73 21.56
C TRP A 379 -14.94 -9.31 22.80
N THR A 380 -14.56 -10.24 23.67
CA THR A 380 -14.09 -9.91 25.02
C THR A 380 -13.10 -10.93 25.58
N GLU A 381 -12.16 -10.45 26.40
CA GLU A 381 -11.23 -11.29 27.16
C GLU A 381 -10.71 -10.55 28.40
N ARG A 382 -10.32 -11.28 29.44
CA ARG A 382 -9.59 -10.73 30.58
C ARG A 382 -8.11 -11.12 30.48
N VAL A 383 -7.24 -10.14 30.26
CA VAL A 383 -5.78 -10.30 30.14
C VAL A 383 -5.11 -9.63 31.33
N ASN A 384 -4.32 -10.38 32.10
CA ASN A 384 -3.64 -9.92 33.32
C ASN A 384 -4.56 -9.15 34.31
N GLY A 385 -5.81 -9.59 34.47
CA GLY A 385 -6.81 -8.91 35.32
C GLY A 385 -7.54 -7.73 34.67
N HIS A 386 -7.12 -7.25 33.50
CA HIS A 386 -7.78 -6.18 32.75
C HIS A 386 -8.80 -6.76 31.75
N GLN A 387 -10.03 -6.24 31.72
CA GLN A 387 -11.04 -6.67 30.75
C GLN A 387 -10.96 -5.82 29.50
N ILE A 388 -10.85 -6.46 28.35
CA ILE A 388 -10.82 -5.81 27.03
C ILE A 388 -12.10 -6.22 26.31
N VAL A 389 -12.80 -5.24 25.73
CA VAL A 389 -14.05 -5.43 24.99
C VAL A 389 -13.95 -4.74 23.63
N ILE A 390 -14.30 -5.45 22.57
CA ILE A 390 -14.31 -4.95 21.19
C ILE A 390 -15.73 -5.10 20.65
N ASN A 391 -16.43 -3.97 20.58
CA ASN A 391 -17.78 -3.86 20.06
C ASN A 391 -17.76 -3.56 18.57
N LYS A 392 -18.87 -3.87 17.88
CA LYS A 392 -19.15 -3.45 16.49
C LYS A 392 -18.16 -4.01 15.45
N VAL A 393 -17.50 -5.13 15.74
CA VAL A 393 -16.69 -5.85 14.74
C VAL A 393 -17.57 -6.16 13.53
N ALA A 394 -17.21 -5.65 12.36
CA ALA A 394 -17.93 -5.89 11.13
C ALA A 394 -16.95 -5.93 9.96
N VAL A 395 -16.93 -7.08 9.28
CA VAL A 395 -16.05 -7.36 8.14
C VAL A 395 -16.93 -7.93 7.03
N LEU A 396 -16.71 -7.51 5.78
CA LEU A 396 -17.42 -8.05 4.62
C LEU A 396 -16.81 -9.39 4.19
N ALA A 397 -17.64 -10.36 3.82
CA ALA A 397 -17.21 -11.75 3.65
C ALA A 397 -16.32 -12.02 2.42
N SER A 398 -16.39 -11.19 1.38
CA SER A 398 -15.71 -11.39 0.10
C SER A 398 -14.25 -10.94 0.10
N GLU A 399 -14.02 -9.64 0.32
CA GLU A 399 -12.70 -9.01 0.33
C GLU A 399 -12.08 -8.86 1.73
N ALA A 400 -12.78 -9.35 2.77
CA ALA A 400 -12.44 -9.12 4.17
C ALA A 400 -12.31 -7.63 4.54
N SER A 401 -12.97 -6.70 3.84
CA SER A 401 -12.89 -5.26 4.13
C SER A 401 -13.68 -4.86 5.38
N LEU A 402 -13.23 -3.80 6.03
CA LEU A 402 -13.85 -3.27 7.24
C LEU A 402 -15.17 -2.55 6.91
N ALA A 403 -16.30 -3.11 7.36
CA ALA A 403 -17.62 -2.53 7.10
C ALA A 403 -17.95 -1.33 8.01
N GLN A 404 -17.41 -1.31 9.24
CA GLN A 404 -17.47 -0.17 10.16
C GLN A 404 -16.28 -0.19 11.12
N MET A 405 -15.85 0.97 11.62
CA MET A 405 -14.84 1.04 12.68
C MET A 405 -15.40 0.44 13.99
N PRO A 406 -14.63 -0.40 14.71
CA PRO A 406 -15.05 -0.95 15.97
C PRO A 406 -15.00 0.10 17.08
N GLU A 407 -15.52 -0.26 18.24
CA GLU A 407 -15.26 0.44 19.50
C GLU A 407 -14.52 -0.50 20.44
N MET A 408 -13.33 -0.11 20.90
CA MET A 408 -12.52 -0.87 21.84
C MET A 408 -12.58 -0.21 23.22
N LYS A 409 -12.80 -1.00 24.27
CA LYS A 409 -12.81 -0.57 25.67
C LYS A 409 -11.85 -1.41 26.49
N VAL A 410 -11.17 -0.79 27.45
CA VAL A 410 -10.38 -1.49 28.47
C VAL A 410 -10.84 -1.03 29.85
N TYR A 411 -11.07 -2.00 30.73
CA TYR A 411 -11.37 -1.82 32.14
C TYR A 411 -10.21 -2.41 32.93
N ALA A 412 -9.44 -1.58 33.61
CA ALA A 412 -8.26 -2.02 34.34
C ALA A 412 -8.67 -2.68 35.67
N ASN A 413 -7.97 -3.76 36.06
CA ASN A 413 -8.22 -4.48 37.32
C ASN A 413 -9.71 -4.85 37.48
N TYR A 414 -10.32 -5.38 36.42
CA TYR A 414 -11.77 -5.57 36.33
C TYR A 414 -12.23 -6.75 37.21
N ASP A 415 -12.83 -6.40 38.34
CA ASP A 415 -13.52 -7.31 39.24
C ASP A 415 -15.01 -6.94 39.37
N PRO A 416 -15.93 -7.70 38.71
CA PRO A 416 -17.37 -7.46 38.78
C PRO A 416 -17.99 -7.81 40.15
N SER A 417 -17.26 -8.49 41.04
CA SER A 417 -17.71 -8.73 42.42
C SER A 417 -17.56 -7.48 43.28
N VAL A 418 -16.53 -6.67 43.01
CA VAL A 418 -16.24 -5.40 43.70
C VAL A 418 -17.01 -4.23 43.08
N ASN A 419 -17.03 -4.12 41.75
CA ASN A 419 -17.78 -3.07 41.06
C ASN A 419 -18.67 -3.67 39.96
N ARG A 420 -19.99 -3.61 40.18
CA ARG A 420 -21.00 -4.16 39.25
C ARG A 420 -21.28 -3.29 38.02
N ASN A 421 -20.82 -2.04 38.00
CA ASN A 421 -20.99 -1.13 36.87
C ASN A 421 -19.74 -0.22 36.69
N PRO A 422 -18.57 -0.79 36.38
CA PRO A 422 -17.36 0.00 36.19
C PRO A 422 -17.43 0.79 34.89
N SER A 423 -16.81 1.98 34.90
CA SER A 423 -16.54 2.73 33.67
C SER A 423 -15.22 2.25 33.06
N PRO A 424 -15.07 2.28 31.72
CA PRO A 424 -13.82 1.90 31.07
C PRO A 424 -12.73 2.98 31.24
N ASP A 425 -11.54 2.59 31.67
CA ASP A 425 -10.34 3.45 31.73
C ASP A 425 -9.88 3.92 30.35
N VAL A 426 -10.16 3.12 29.31
CA VAL A 426 -9.82 3.41 27.92
C VAL A 426 -11.05 3.16 27.04
N THR A 427 -11.41 4.12 26.19
CA THR A 427 -12.40 3.95 25.12
C THR A 427 -11.85 4.52 23.81
N LEU A 428 -11.86 3.71 22.75
CA LEU A 428 -11.27 4.02 21.46
C LEU A 428 -12.24 3.70 20.32
N ARG A 429 -12.12 4.43 19.21
CA ARG A 429 -12.60 4.00 17.88
C ARG A 429 -11.37 3.84 16.98
N PRO A 430 -10.62 2.74 17.14
CA PRO A 430 -9.32 2.57 16.49
C PRO A 430 -9.49 2.34 14.98
N ALA A 431 -8.49 2.73 14.21
CA ALA A 431 -8.37 2.28 12.83
C ALA A 431 -7.98 0.80 12.80
N VAL A 432 -8.40 0.10 11.76
CA VAL A 432 -8.20 -1.35 11.61
C VAL A 432 -7.79 -1.69 10.19
N ASN A 433 -6.78 -2.56 10.05
CA ASN A 433 -6.51 -3.27 8.80
C ASN A 433 -7.08 -4.69 8.91
N THR A 434 -7.56 -5.23 7.81
CA THR A 434 -8.10 -6.59 7.74
C THR A 434 -7.49 -7.34 6.57
N TYR A 435 -7.15 -8.62 6.80
CA TYR A 435 -6.44 -9.45 5.83
C TYR A 435 -7.00 -10.88 5.80
N LEU A 436 -7.08 -11.47 4.60
CA LEU A 436 -7.37 -12.90 4.43
C LEU A 436 -6.13 -13.73 4.78
N ALA A 437 -6.22 -14.49 5.86
CA ALA A 437 -5.13 -15.29 6.41
C ALA A 437 -5.48 -16.78 6.40
N GLU A 438 -4.45 -17.62 6.46
CA GLU A 438 -4.59 -19.06 6.65
C GLU A 438 -5.47 -19.32 7.89
N GLY A 439 -6.58 -20.02 7.65
CA GLY A 439 -7.56 -20.34 8.69
C GLY A 439 -8.51 -19.21 9.11
N GLY A 440 -8.43 -17.98 8.59
CA GLY A 440 -9.30 -16.91 9.08
C GLY A 440 -9.13 -15.52 8.48
N ILE A 441 -9.60 -14.52 9.23
CA ILE A 441 -9.44 -13.10 8.93
C ILE A 441 -8.56 -12.52 10.03
N LEU A 442 -7.37 -12.04 9.66
CA LEU A 442 -6.53 -11.24 10.54
C LEU A 442 -7.14 -9.84 10.64
N TYR A 443 -7.42 -9.41 11.87
CA TYR A 443 -8.03 -8.14 12.23
C TYR A 443 -7.05 -7.38 13.12
N ARG A 444 -6.43 -6.35 12.55
CA ARG A 444 -5.30 -5.63 13.13
C ARG A 444 -5.71 -4.23 13.56
N ILE A 445 -5.77 -4.01 14.86
CA ILE A 445 -6.25 -2.80 15.52
C ILE A 445 -5.07 -1.89 15.87
N PHE A 446 -5.15 -0.60 15.51
CA PHE A 446 -4.12 0.39 15.86
C PHE A 446 -4.62 1.32 16.98
N THR A 447 -4.01 1.23 18.16
CA THR A 447 -4.45 1.91 19.38
C THR A 447 -3.69 3.21 19.67
N ASN A 448 -2.66 3.54 18.88
CA ASN A 448 -1.98 4.85 18.87
C ASN A 448 -1.38 5.26 20.24
N GLY A 449 -0.93 4.27 21.03
CA GLY A 449 -0.31 4.46 22.34
C GLY A 449 -1.27 4.48 23.52
N ALA A 450 -2.59 4.30 23.32
CA ALA A 450 -3.58 4.35 24.39
C ALA A 450 -3.29 3.31 25.50
N ALA A 451 -3.10 3.78 26.73
CA ALA A 451 -2.63 2.98 27.87
C ALA A 451 -1.35 2.18 27.60
N GLY A 452 -0.47 2.68 26.73
CA GLY A 452 0.76 2.01 26.30
C GLY A 452 0.55 0.98 25.19
N MET A 453 -0.69 0.56 24.88
CA MET A 453 -0.97 -0.32 23.74
C MET A 453 -0.58 0.39 22.44
N GLN A 454 0.19 -0.30 21.59
CA GLN A 454 0.54 0.18 20.26
C GLN A 454 -0.47 -0.36 19.23
N CYS A 455 -0.77 -1.66 19.32
CA CYS A 455 -1.68 -2.35 18.41
C CYS A 455 -2.13 -3.71 18.98
N VAL A 456 -3.13 -4.33 18.33
CA VAL A 456 -3.65 -5.67 18.66
C VAL A 456 -3.91 -6.45 17.36
N ASP A 457 -3.42 -7.68 17.26
CA ASP A 457 -3.75 -8.62 16.18
C ASP A 457 -4.75 -9.67 16.68
N ILE A 458 -5.78 -9.99 15.88
CA ILE A 458 -6.79 -11.01 16.21
C ILE A 458 -7.09 -11.83 14.95
N LEU A 459 -7.01 -13.16 15.03
CA LEU A 459 -7.38 -14.06 13.92
C LEU A 459 -8.79 -14.62 14.14
N TYR A 460 -9.78 -14.03 13.47
CA TYR A 460 -11.16 -14.48 13.53
C TYR A 460 -11.44 -15.67 12.59
N PRO A 461 -12.31 -16.63 12.97
CA PRO A 461 -12.73 -17.70 12.07
C PRO A 461 -13.60 -17.19 10.90
N ARG A 462 -13.27 -17.58 9.66
CA ARG A 462 -13.96 -17.11 8.43
C ARG A 462 -15.42 -17.58 8.31
N GLN A 463 -15.79 -18.70 8.94
CA GLN A 463 -17.15 -19.25 8.95
C GLN A 463 -17.95 -18.88 10.23
N GLY A 464 -17.43 -17.91 11.00
CA GLY A 464 -17.93 -17.61 12.35
C GLY A 464 -17.46 -18.61 13.41
N GLY A 465 -17.75 -18.29 14.67
CA GLY A 465 -17.37 -19.07 15.83
C GLY A 465 -17.45 -18.24 17.11
N ALA A 466 -17.45 -18.88 18.28
CA ALA A 466 -17.55 -18.20 19.57
C ALA A 466 -16.20 -17.69 20.12
N ALA A 467 -15.08 -18.04 19.48
CA ALA A 467 -13.73 -17.70 19.91
C ALA A 467 -12.83 -17.33 18.72
N ALA A 468 -11.92 -16.38 18.91
CA ALA A 468 -10.82 -16.14 17.99
C ALA A 468 -9.91 -17.38 17.93
N LYS A 469 -9.23 -17.59 16.81
CA LYS A 469 -8.25 -18.69 16.67
C LYS A 469 -6.95 -18.38 17.44
N GLY A 470 -6.58 -17.11 17.48
CA GLY A 470 -5.52 -16.54 18.30
C GLY A 470 -5.52 -15.02 18.20
N GLY A 471 -4.62 -14.37 18.92
CA GLY A 471 -4.33 -12.95 18.80
C GLY A 471 -3.31 -12.51 19.84
N ASN A 472 -2.83 -11.28 19.71
CA ASN A 472 -1.74 -10.70 20.48
C ASN A 472 -2.01 -9.21 20.74
N ILE A 473 -1.74 -8.72 21.96
CA ILE A 473 -1.67 -7.29 22.28
C ILE A 473 -0.19 -6.90 22.30
N VAL A 474 0.19 -5.91 21.50
CA VAL A 474 1.52 -5.28 21.57
C VAL A 474 1.41 -3.95 22.30
N TYR A 475 2.22 -3.80 23.36
CA TYR A 475 2.21 -2.62 24.22
C TYR A 475 3.64 -2.23 24.63
N ALA A 476 3.82 -0.95 24.97
CA ALA A 476 5.09 -0.39 25.39
C ALA A 476 5.13 -0.20 26.92
N ARG A 477 6.22 -0.66 27.55
CA ARG A 477 6.55 -0.43 28.96
C ARG A 477 8.05 -0.11 29.04
N ASP A 478 8.43 0.93 29.77
CA ASP A 478 9.84 1.33 29.97
C ASP A 478 10.64 1.49 28.65
N ASN A 479 9.98 2.05 27.63
CA ASN A 479 10.46 2.19 26.25
C ASN A 479 10.87 0.86 25.56
N ARG A 480 10.29 -0.27 25.97
CA ARG A 480 10.43 -1.59 25.34
C ARG A 480 9.06 -2.12 24.95
N LEU A 481 8.98 -2.84 23.83
CA LEU A 481 7.77 -3.53 23.42
C LEU A 481 7.63 -4.87 24.14
N TYR A 482 6.41 -5.14 24.59
CA TYR A 482 5.95 -6.38 25.18
C TYR A 482 4.78 -6.92 24.36
N VAL A 483 4.65 -8.25 24.32
CA VAL A 483 3.52 -8.94 23.70
C VAL A 483 2.83 -9.85 24.70
N SER A 484 1.49 -9.78 24.76
CA SER A 484 0.67 -10.68 25.56
C SER A 484 -0.36 -11.37 24.66
N ALA A 485 -0.69 -12.62 24.96
CA ALA A 485 -1.71 -13.36 24.21
C ALA A 485 -3.09 -12.75 24.42
N PHE A 486 -3.89 -12.71 23.35
CA PHE A 486 -5.25 -12.19 23.35
C PHE A 486 -6.11 -12.97 22.37
N LYS A 487 -6.84 -13.96 22.86
CA LYS A 487 -7.77 -14.83 22.12
C LYS A 487 -9.22 -14.54 22.57
N PRO A 488 -9.82 -13.41 22.17
CA PRO A 488 -11.14 -13.01 22.65
C PRO A 488 -12.24 -13.97 22.21
N VAL A 489 -13.28 -14.04 23.04
CA VAL A 489 -14.50 -14.81 22.82
C VAL A 489 -15.70 -13.87 22.64
N ILE A 490 -16.80 -14.36 22.07
CA ILE A 490 -18.05 -13.60 22.05
C ILE A 490 -18.52 -13.42 23.49
N ALA A 491 -18.87 -12.18 23.86
CA ALA A 491 -19.52 -11.89 25.13
C ALA A 491 -20.93 -12.50 25.16
N ASN A 492 -21.21 -13.27 26.21
CA ASN A 492 -22.52 -13.86 26.49
C ASN A 492 -23.50 -12.82 27.06
#